data_AF-A0A2T4JCQ5-F1
#
_entry.id   AF-A0A2T4JCQ5-F1
#
_cell.length_a   1.000
_cell.length_b   1.000
_cell.length_c   1.000
_cell.angle_alpha   90.00
_cell.angle_beta   90.00
_cell.angle_gamma   90.00
#
_symmetry.space_group_name_H-M   'P 1'
#
loop_
_entity.id
_entity.type
_entity.pdbx_description
1 polymer ?
#
loop_
_entity_poly.entity_id
_entity_poly.type
_entity_poly.pdbx_seq_one_letter_code
_entity_poly.pdbx_strand_id
1 'polypeptide(L)'
;MRRLLVIVALTVSLVATAFAHRMPTAQDAALEAYVLAGGSLADLCGDADGDGLPDHSDCPVCHLTATAPPAGGAVVVQDAGLILIARIEAPRESRAVRAVLDPARGLRAPPLA
;
A
#
# COMPACT_ATOMS: atom_id res chain seq x y z
N MET A 1 -38.11 -28.07 28.04
CA MET A 1 -38.09 -26.59 27.89
C MET A 1 -36.69 -25.98 27.94
N ARG A 2 -35.87 -26.18 29.00
CA ARG A 2 -34.53 -25.56 29.12
C ARG A 2 -33.59 -25.77 27.92
N ARG A 3 -33.52 -26.99 27.38
CA ARG A 3 -32.68 -27.30 26.19
C ARG A 3 -33.14 -26.56 24.94
N LEU A 4 -34.45 -26.41 24.78
CA LEU A 4 -35.06 -25.75 23.62
C LEU A 4 -34.79 -24.24 23.66
N LEU A 5 -34.85 -23.62 24.85
CA LEU A 5 -34.45 -22.22 25.04
C LEU A 5 -32.96 -21.98 24.73
N VAL A 6 -32.07 -22.90 25.14
CA VAL A 6 -30.63 -22.78 24.84
C VAL A 6 -30.37 -22.89 23.34
N ILE A 7 -31.04 -23.82 22.64
CA ILE A 7 -30.90 -23.96 21.19
C ILE A 7 -31.41 -22.70 20.48
N VAL A 8 -32.58 -22.18 20.86
CA VAL A 8 -33.12 -20.93 20.28
C VAL A 8 -32.17 -19.76 20.52
N ALA A 9 -31.68 -19.57 21.75
CA ALA A 9 -30.73 -18.51 22.07
C ALA A 9 -29.46 -18.61 21.21
N LEU A 10 -28.88 -19.80 21.08
CA LEU A 10 -27.71 -20.04 20.24
C LEU A 10 -27.98 -19.73 18.77
N THR A 11 -29.12 -20.17 18.23
CA THR A 11 -29.46 -19.89 16.82
C THR A 11 -29.63 -18.39 16.56
N VAL A 12 -30.29 -17.66 17.46
CA VAL A 12 -30.45 -16.20 17.34
C VAL A 12 -29.10 -15.50 17.44
N SER A 13 -28.24 -15.89 18.38
CA SER A 13 -26.90 -15.33 18.49
C SER A 13 -26.06 -15.57 17.24
N LEU A 14 -26.08 -16.79 16.68
CA LEU A 14 -25.32 -17.12 15.46
C LEU A 14 -25.80 -16.30 14.26
N VAL A 15 -27.13 -16.19 14.09
CA VAL A 15 -27.74 -15.37 13.04
C VAL A 15 -27.36 -13.91 13.22
N ALA A 16 -27.48 -13.35 14.42
CA ALA A 16 -27.13 -11.97 14.70
C ALA A 16 -25.66 -11.67 14.37
N THR A 17 -24.72 -12.56 14.75
CA THR A 17 -23.30 -12.42 14.41
C THR A 17 -23.03 -12.58 12.92
N ALA A 18 -23.75 -13.48 12.25
CA ALA A 18 -23.60 -13.71 10.82
C ALA A 18 -24.07 -12.51 10.00
N PHE A 19 -25.03 -11.71 10.47
CA PHE A 19 -25.49 -10.51 9.76
C PHE A 19 -24.84 -9.21 10.26
N ALA A 20 -24.08 -9.24 11.35
CA ALA A 20 -23.44 -8.05 11.90
C ALA A 20 -22.46 -7.38 10.91
N HIS A 21 -21.79 -8.16 10.05
CA HIS A 21 -20.87 -7.62 9.02
C HIS A 21 -21.59 -6.98 7.82
N ARG A 22 -22.93 -7.11 7.72
CA ARG A 22 -23.74 -6.50 6.65
C ARG A 22 -24.44 -5.21 7.09
N MET A 23 -24.12 -4.68 8.27
CA MET A 23 -24.68 -3.39 8.69
C MET A 23 -24.07 -2.27 7.83
N PRO A 24 -24.89 -1.38 7.25
CA PRO A 24 -24.39 -0.24 6.51
C PRO A 24 -23.45 0.60 7.38
N THR A 25 -22.28 0.90 6.83
CA THR A 25 -21.24 1.73 7.41
C THR A 25 -21.15 3.06 6.66
N ALA A 26 -20.47 4.04 7.24
CA ALA A 26 -20.21 5.31 6.54
C ALA A 26 -19.37 5.11 5.26
N GLN A 27 -18.58 4.03 5.18
CA GLN A 27 -17.84 3.64 3.98
C GLN A 27 -18.76 3.18 2.84
N ASP A 28 -19.88 2.52 3.16
CA ASP A 28 -20.85 2.08 2.13
C ASP A 28 -21.49 3.28 1.42
N ALA A 29 -21.80 4.35 2.16
CA ALA A 29 -22.31 5.59 1.57
C ALA A 29 -21.29 6.28 0.65
N ALA A 30 -19.99 6.21 0.98
CA ALA A 30 -18.93 6.73 0.13
C ALA A 30 -18.75 5.89 -1.15
N LEU A 31 -18.86 4.56 -1.03
CA LEU A 31 -18.82 3.63 -2.17
C LEU A 31 -20.00 3.87 -3.12
N GLU A 32 -21.20 4.07 -2.57
CA GLU A 32 -22.41 4.36 -3.35
C GLU A 32 -22.29 5.69 -4.09
N ALA A 33 -21.77 6.73 -3.45
CA ALA A 33 -21.52 8.02 -4.09
C ALA A 33 -20.49 7.91 -5.23
N TYR A 34 -19.45 7.09 -5.07
CA TYR A 34 -18.45 6.83 -6.11
C TYR A 34 -19.08 6.13 -7.33
N VAL A 35 -19.94 5.13 -7.12
CA VAL A 35 -20.68 4.47 -8.20
C VAL A 35 -21.64 5.44 -8.90
N LEU A 36 -22.37 6.27 -8.14
CA LEU A 36 -23.26 7.29 -8.70
C LEU A 36 -22.52 8.37 -9.49
N ALA A 37 -21.24 8.63 -9.16
CA ALA A 37 -20.37 9.52 -9.92
C ALA A 37 -19.83 8.87 -11.22
N GLY A 38 -20.20 7.62 -11.51
CA GLY A 38 -19.80 6.87 -12.69
C GLY A 38 -18.57 5.98 -12.52
N GLY A 39 -18.07 5.81 -11.30
CA GLY A 39 -16.99 4.88 -10.98
C GLY A 39 -17.45 3.41 -11.00
N SER A 40 -16.53 2.48 -11.28
CA SER A 40 -16.78 1.05 -11.18
C SER A 40 -16.12 0.47 -9.93
N LEU A 41 -16.82 -0.40 -9.20
CA LEU A 41 -16.19 -1.10 -8.07
C LEU A 41 -15.01 -1.98 -8.50
N ALA A 42 -14.98 -2.43 -9.76
CA ALA A 42 -13.84 -3.16 -10.32
C ALA A 42 -12.56 -2.31 -10.36
N ASP A 43 -12.69 -0.98 -10.46
CA ASP A 43 -11.54 -0.06 -10.45
C ASP A 43 -10.85 -0.02 -9.07
N LEU A 44 -11.58 -0.37 -8.00
CA LEU A 44 -11.10 -0.38 -6.62
C LEU A 44 -10.74 -1.78 -6.13
N CYS A 45 -11.50 -2.79 -6.54
CA CYS A 45 -11.39 -4.16 -6.03
C CYS A 45 -10.74 -5.12 -7.02
N GLY A 46 -10.46 -4.70 -8.26
CA GLY A 46 -10.15 -5.59 -9.37
C GLY A 46 -11.41 -6.24 -9.94
N ASP A 47 -11.29 -6.86 -11.12
CA ASP A 47 -12.34 -7.71 -11.66
C ASP A 47 -12.51 -8.91 -10.73
N ALA A 48 -13.48 -8.84 -9.82
CA ALA A 48 -14.00 -10.03 -9.19
C ALA A 48 -14.72 -10.82 -10.30
N ASP A 49 -14.04 -11.83 -10.83
CA ASP A 49 -14.62 -12.91 -11.62
C ASP A 49 -15.80 -13.61 -10.92
N GLY A 50 -16.02 -13.29 -9.64
CA GLY A 50 -17.25 -13.52 -8.90
C GLY A 50 -17.21 -14.82 -8.11
N ASP A 51 -16.07 -15.51 -8.08
CA ASP A 51 -15.88 -16.76 -7.37
C ASP A 51 -15.52 -16.56 -5.88
N GLY A 52 -15.17 -15.32 -5.50
CA GLY A 52 -14.79 -14.97 -4.13
C GLY A 52 -13.40 -15.45 -3.72
N LEU A 53 -12.56 -15.88 -4.67
CA LEU A 53 -11.16 -16.22 -4.45
C LEU A 53 -10.24 -15.08 -4.90
N PRO A 54 -9.06 -14.95 -4.25
CA PRO A 54 -8.02 -14.08 -4.78
C PRO A 54 -7.45 -14.68 -6.08
N ASP A 55 -7.37 -13.88 -7.14
CA ASP A 55 -6.73 -14.19 -8.45
C ASP A 55 -5.27 -14.71 -8.35
N HIS A 56 -4.68 -14.68 -7.17
CA HIS A 56 -3.31 -15.08 -6.89
C HIS A 56 -3.27 -16.18 -5.83
N SER A 57 -3.85 -17.33 -6.16
CA SER A 57 -3.89 -18.53 -5.32
C SER A 57 -2.50 -19.08 -4.94
N ASP A 58 -1.47 -18.77 -5.74
CA ASP A 58 -0.07 -19.15 -5.47
C ASP A 58 0.70 -18.13 -4.64
N CYS A 59 0.12 -16.96 -4.33
CA CYS A 59 0.77 -15.94 -3.52
C CYS A 59 0.47 -16.18 -2.03
N PRO A 60 1.46 -16.60 -1.21
CA PRO A 60 1.23 -16.86 0.22
C PRO A 60 0.80 -15.60 1.00
N VAL A 61 1.08 -14.41 0.48
CA VAL A 61 0.64 -13.13 1.08
C VAL A 61 -0.86 -12.88 0.83
N CYS A 62 -1.36 -13.19 -0.37
CA CYS A 62 -2.77 -12.99 -0.73
C CYS A 62 -3.71 -13.96 0.02
N HIS A 63 -3.22 -15.13 0.44
CA HIS A 63 -3.96 -16.03 1.33
C HIS A 63 -4.17 -15.48 2.74
N LEU A 64 -3.22 -14.68 3.24
CA LEU A 64 -3.34 -14.03 4.55
C LEU A 64 -4.47 -13.00 4.55
N THR A 65 -4.65 -12.28 3.45
CA THR A 65 -5.71 -11.26 3.32
C THR A 65 -7.11 -11.87 3.16
N ALA A 66 -7.23 -13.07 2.58
CA ALA A 66 -8.51 -13.77 2.42
C ALA A 66 -9.08 -14.30 3.75
N THR A 67 -8.22 -14.56 4.74
CA THR A 67 -8.62 -15.09 6.05
C THR A 67 -8.67 -14.02 7.15
N ALA A 68 -8.10 -12.85 6.89
CA ALA A 68 -8.15 -11.73 7.82
C ALA A 68 -9.55 -11.11 7.77
N PRO A 69 -10.26 -11.00 8.92
CA PRO A 69 -11.47 -10.18 8.95
C PRO A 69 -11.10 -8.76 8.47
N PRO A 70 -11.92 -8.12 7.61
CA PRO A 70 -11.69 -6.72 7.27
C PRO A 70 -11.59 -5.97 8.59
N ALA A 71 -10.55 -5.13 8.73
CA ALA A 71 -10.29 -4.39 9.96
C ALA A 71 -11.45 -3.41 10.20
N GLY A 72 -12.55 -3.90 10.78
CA GLY A 72 -13.72 -3.13 11.19
C GLY A 72 -13.54 -2.47 12.56
N GLY A 73 -12.32 -2.48 13.09
CA GLY A 73 -11.96 -1.67 14.25
C GLY A 73 -11.74 -0.24 13.81
N ALA A 74 -12.21 0.72 14.61
CA ALA A 74 -11.84 2.13 14.47
C ALA A 74 -10.34 2.22 14.22
N VAL A 75 -9.96 2.64 13.01
CA VAL A 75 -8.57 2.90 12.66
C VAL A 75 -8.12 3.99 13.61
N VAL A 76 -7.36 3.61 14.63
CA VAL A 76 -6.68 4.58 15.48
C VAL A 76 -5.59 5.17 14.61
N VAL A 77 -5.91 6.32 14.00
CA VAL A 77 -4.95 7.16 13.29
C VAL A 77 -3.91 7.56 14.32
N GLN A 78 -2.81 6.81 14.38
CA GLN A 78 -1.62 7.20 15.11
C GLN A 78 -1.00 8.37 14.35
N ASP A 79 -0.83 9.51 15.01
CA ASP A 79 -0.06 10.62 14.47
C ASP A 79 1.40 10.17 14.37
N ALA A 80 1.75 9.58 13.23
CA ALA A 80 3.12 9.27 12.90
C ALA A 80 3.82 10.60 12.66
N GLY A 81 4.40 11.17 13.72
CA GLY A 81 5.22 12.38 13.64
C GLY A 81 6.37 12.15 12.68
N LEU A 82 6.15 12.40 11.39
CA LEU A 82 7.18 12.30 10.36
C LEU A 82 8.18 13.41 10.60
N ILE A 83 9.35 13.05 11.12
CA ILE A 83 10.49 13.95 11.17
C ILE A 83 11.17 13.88 9.80
N LEU A 84 10.94 14.89 8.96
CA LEU A 84 11.65 15.03 7.69
C LEU A 84 13.09 15.48 7.95
N ILE A 85 14.03 14.54 7.97
CA ILE A 85 15.46 14.82 8.06
C ILE A 85 15.99 15.01 6.65
N ALA A 86 16.03 16.25 6.16
CA ALA A 86 16.73 16.57 4.92
C ALA A 86 18.24 16.66 5.20
N ARG A 87 19.03 15.79 4.58
CA ARG A 87 20.49 15.94 4.52
C ARG A 87 20.85 16.70 3.25
N ILE A 88 21.42 17.89 3.40
CA ILE A 88 21.97 18.66 2.27
C ILE A 88 23.32 18.04 1.91
N GLU A 89 23.38 17.29 0.83
CA GLU A 89 24.64 16.82 0.25
C GLU A 89 25.10 17.82 -0.81
N ALA A 90 26.17 18.56 -0.50
CA ALA A 90 26.76 19.47 -1.47
C ALA A 90 27.34 18.66 -2.63
N PRO A 91 27.10 19.05 -3.90
CA PRO A 91 27.72 18.40 -5.05
C PRO A 91 29.24 18.50 -4.91
N ARG A 92 29.91 17.34 -4.80
CA ARG A 92 31.37 17.29 -4.98
C ARG A 92 31.65 17.51 -6.45
N GLU A 93 31.89 18.76 -6.83
CA GLU A 93 32.36 19.09 -8.17
C GLU A 93 33.73 18.44 -8.38
N SER A 94 33.78 17.34 -9.13
CA SER A 94 35.02 16.72 -9.58
C SER A 94 35.57 17.53 -10.76
N ARG A 95 36.05 18.75 -10.48
CA ARG A 95 36.69 19.55 -11.51
C ARG A 95 38.03 18.91 -11.83
N ALA A 96 38.17 18.35 -13.03
CA ALA A 96 39.46 17.92 -13.54
C ALA A 96 40.38 19.16 -13.57
N VAL A 97 41.38 19.18 -12.71
CA VAL A 97 42.42 20.21 -12.73
C VAL A 97 43.23 19.99 -14.00
N ARG A 98 42.85 20.67 -15.08
CA ARG A 98 43.65 20.68 -16.30
C ARG A 98 44.93 21.42 -15.99
N ALA A 99 46.07 20.75 -16.15
CA ALA A 99 47.37 21.41 -16.05
C ALA A 99 47.40 22.59 -17.03
N VAL A 100 47.77 23.77 -16.53
CA VAL A 100 47.92 24.97 -17.35
C VAL A 100 49.02 24.69 -18.37
N LEU A 101 48.68 24.74 -19.65
CA LEU A 101 49.65 24.62 -20.73
C LEU A 101 50.46 25.91 -20.76
N ASP A 102 51.71 25.84 -20.31
CA ASP A 102 52.67 26.93 -20.38
C ASP A 102 53.16 27.08 -21.83
N PRO A 103 52.83 28.18 -22.52
CA PRO A 103 53.26 28.41 -23.91
C PRO A 103 54.78 28.49 -24.05
N ALA A 104 55.52 28.77 -22.97
CA ALA A 104 56.97 28.80 -22.97
C ALA A 104 57.61 27.39 -22.90
N ARG A 105 56.82 26.33 -22.64
CA ARG A 105 57.24 24.93 -22.65
C ARG A 105 56.72 24.21 -23.90
N GLY A 106 57.20 24.64 -25.07
CA GLY A 106 56.98 23.92 -26.32
C GLY A 106 57.62 22.53 -26.31
N LEU A 107 57.13 21.64 -27.18
CA LEU A 107 57.67 20.30 -27.43
C LEU A 107 59.15 20.40 -27.82
N ARG A 108 60.07 20.16 -26.87
CA ARG A 108 61.49 19.93 -27.19
C ARG A 108 61.63 18.52 -27.72
N ALA A 109 62.11 18.37 -28.96
CA ALA A 109 62.53 17.08 -29.47
C ALA A 109 63.64 16.51 -28.58
N PRO A 110 63.68 15.18 -28.34
CA PRO A 110 64.76 14.55 -27.58
C PRO A 110 66.10 14.78 -28.31
N PRO A 111 67.22 14.90 -27.57
CA PRO A 111 68.54 15.08 -28.18
C PRO A 111 68.91 13.86 -29.01
N LEU A 112 69.42 14.10 -30.22
CA LEU A 112 69.97 13.05 -31.08
C LEU A 112 71.40 12.73 -30.61
N ALA A 113 71.70 11.43 -30.51
CA ALA A 113 73.02 10.88 -30.20
C ALA A 113 73.88 10.78 -31.46
#